data_AF-A0A355F7P1-F1
#
_entry.id   AF-A0A355F7P1-F1
#
_cell.length_a   1.000
_cell.length_b   1.000
_cell.length_c   1.000
_cell.angle_alpha   90.00
_cell.angle_beta   90.00
_cell.angle_gamma   90.00
#
_symmetry.space_group_name_H-M   'P 1'
#
loop_
_entity.id
_entity.type
_entity.pdbx_description
1 polymer ?
#
loop_
_entity_poly.entity_id
_entity_poly.type
_entity_poly.pdbx_seq_one_letter_code
_entity_poly.pdbx_strand_id
1 'polypeptide(L)'
;MRGAGGRPAAGWRPQYWLLSVAVAVLLSVAATWWWTEQSALGSRGRLLSLAAGRLPDNVRLTDPPVPRLGRWWRPTSKDRAFLTEIARIRAAAQREPSADNLHSLGIACLLLGEHHRAVTLLRRAHETTPSTAIAIDLAAALIEQGLHAERPDLIAQAIEVLPVLPGSPPAPAVYNRARALEMLGLRERAALAWQAYLVIENSSRWAKEARRSLHLVREAGAAPVQASEPVEREVLERLLPAWAEAFQNGRASEADGALQRATRLATGHEALHGDSLLAAVTRNIAGADRERRLRWAAAVRLFAQARVAYRRRELGACASLARESAARLTEA
;
A
#
# COMPACT_ATOMS: atom_id res chain seq x y z
N MET A 1 29.33 1.73 86.06
CA MET A 1 29.84 0.56 85.30
C MET A 1 29.20 0.57 83.92
N ARG A 2 29.93 1.05 82.90
CA ARG A 2 29.48 1.11 81.49
C ARG A 2 30.16 -0.03 80.73
N GLY A 3 29.38 -0.97 80.19
CA GLY A 3 29.87 -2.02 79.31
C GLY A 3 29.93 -1.52 77.87
N ALA A 4 31.13 -1.53 77.28
CA ALA A 4 31.36 -1.23 75.88
C ALA A 4 31.14 -2.50 75.04
N GLY A 5 30.06 -2.53 74.25
CA GLY A 5 29.81 -3.57 73.25
C GLY A 5 30.61 -3.28 71.98
N GLY A 6 31.65 -4.07 71.72
CA GLY A 6 32.41 -4.03 70.47
C GLY A 6 31.59 -4.61 69.31
N ARG A 7 31.39 -3.81 68.24
CA ARG A 7 30.78 -4.28 66.98
C ARG A 7 31.79 -5.14 66.21
N PRO A 8 31.39 -6.30 65.66
CA PRO A 8 32.26 -7.11 64.81
C PRO A 8 32.56 -6.37 63.50
N ALA A 9 33.84 -6.30 63.14
CA ALA A 9 34.29 -5.80 61.85
C ALA A 9 33.79 -6.74 60.75
N ALA A 10 32.93 -6.23 59.86
CA ALA A 10 32.46 -6.97 58.70
C ALA A 10 33.62 -7.20 57.73
N GLY A 11 34.24 -8.39 57.81
CA GLY A 11 35.30 -8.81 56.90
C GLY A 11 34.76 -8.91 55.47
N TRP A 12 35.16 -7.97 54.63
CA TRP A 12 34.90 -8.02 53.20
C TRP A 12 35.60 -9.24 52.59
N ARG A 13 34.83 -10.19 52.08
CA ARG A 13 35.40 -11.35 51.40
C ARG A 13 35.88 -10.93 50.00
N PRO A 14 37.17 -11.09 49.66
CA PRO A 14 37.75 -10.62 48.39
C PRO A 14 37.08 -11.19 47.13
N GLN A 15 36.37 -12.32 47.26
CA GLN A 15 35.56 -12.92 46.19
C GLN A 15 34.45 -12.00 45.64
N TYR A 16 33.88 -11.09 46.45
CA TYR A 16 32.82 -10.17 45.99
C TYR A 16 33.36 -8.98 45.19
N TRP A 17 34.64 -8.63 45.36
CA TRP A 17 35.26 -7.51 44.64
C TRP A 17 35.51 -7.87 43.17
N LEU A 18 36.07 -9.06 42.91
CA LEU A 18 36.31 -9.53 41.53
C LEU A 18 35.00 -9.67 40.75
N LEU A 19 33.94 -10.15 41.39
CA LEU A 19 32.63 -10.28 40.76
C LEU A 19 32.03 -8.90 40.41
N SER A 20 32.23 -7.91 41.28
CA SER A 20 31.76 -6.53 41.04
C SER A 20 32.50 -5.87 39.87
N VAL A 21 33.82 -6.09 39.76
CA VAL A 21 34.63 -5.58 38.64
C VAL A 21 34.21 -6.23 37.33
N ALA A 22 34.02 -7.56 37.30
CA ALA A 22 33.58 -8.26 36.10
C ALA A 22 32.21 -7.77 35.61
N VAL A 23 31.26 -7.55 36.52
CA VAL A 23 29.94 -6.99 36.18
C VAL A 23 30.06 -5.57 35.64
N ALA A 24 30.87 -4.71 36.24
CA ALA A 24 31.07 -3.34 35.76
C ALA A 24 31.68 -3.29 34.35
N VAL A 25 32.65 -4.16 34.05
CA VAL A 25 33.25 -4.27 32.71
C VAL A 25 32.21 -4.75 31.69
N LEU A 26 31.43 -5.79 32.00
CA LEU A 26 30.38 -6.30 31.12
C LEU A 26 29.31 -5.24 30.82
N LEU A 27 28.88 -4.49 31.84
CA LEU A 27 27.92 -3.38 31.65
C LEU A 27 28.50 -2.26 30.78
N SER A 28 29.80 -1.95 30.93
CA SER A 28 30.46 -0.91 30.13
C SER A 28 30.61 -1.31 28.66
N VAL A 29 30.96 -2.57 28.39
CA VAL A 29 31.02 -3.13 27.03
C VAL A 29 29.63 -3.14 26.39
N ALA A 30 28.61 -3.59 27.13
CA ALA A 30 27.23 -3.60 26.65
C ALA A 30 26.70 -2.18 26.37
N ALA A 31 27.02 -1.20 27.23
CA ALA A 31 26.64 0.19 27.04
C ALA A 31 27.34 0.83 25.82
N THR A 32 28.63 0.56 25.64
CA THR A 32 29.39 1.04 24.47
C THR A 32 28.84 0.43 23.18
N TRP A 33 28.59 -0.88 23.16
CA TRP A 33 28.01 -1.56 22.01
C TRP A 33 26.61 -1.03 21.67
N TRP A 34 25.75 -0.90 22.69
CA TRP A 34 24.40 -0.33 22.54
C TRP A 34 24.43 1.12 22.04
N TRP A 35 25.36 1.94 22.53
CA TRP A 35 25.56 3.30 22.02
C TRP A 35 25.99 3.27 20.55
N THR A 36 27.03 2.51 20.21
CA THR A 36 27.54 2.44 18.83
C THR A 36 26.48 2.01 17.84
N GLU A 37 25.65 1.02 18.21
CA GLU A 37 24.56 0.52 17.39
C GLU A 37 23.40 1.53 17.29
N GLN A 38 23.07 2.25 18.36
CA GLN A 38 22.08 3.35 18.31
C GLN A 38 22.55 4.57 17.52
N SER A 39 23.84 4.87 17.52
CA SER A 39 24.41 5.95 16.69
C SER A 39 24.52 5.55 15.22
N ALA A 40 24.67 4.25 14.93
CA ALA A 40 24.64 3.71 13.56
C ALA A 40 23.22 3.73 12.99
N LEU A 41 22.19 3.57 13.83
CA LEU A 41 20.80 3.82 13.46
C LEU A 41 20.61 5.33 13.25
N GLY A 42 20.64 5.78 11.98
CA GLY A 42 20.22 7.14 11.63
C GLY A 42 18.84 7.50 12.18
N SER A 43 18.43 8.77 12.07
CA SER A 43 17.14 9.24 12.63
C SER A 43 15.93 8.39 12.21
N ARG A 44 15.95 7.86 10.98
CA ARG A 44 14.94 6.91 10.48
C ARG A 44 14.87 5.61 11.29
N GLY A 45 16.02 4.98 11.56
CA GLY A 45 16.07 3.74 12.35
C GLY A 45 15.57 3.92 13.78
N ARG A 46 15.92 5.06 14.41
CA ARG A 46 15.40 5.43 15.73
C ARG A 46 13.89 5.65 15.70
N LEU A 47 13.38 6.39 14.72
CA LEU A 47 11.94 6.62 14.55
C LEU A 47 11.18 5.30 14.46
N LEU A 48 11.64 4.38 13.60
CA LEU A 48 10.98 3.09 13.41
C LEU A 48 11.02 2.21 14.66
N SER A 49 12.13 2.22 15.41
CA SER A 49 12.22 1.49 16.68
C SER A 49 11.25 2.01 17.75
N LEU A 50 11.01 3.32 17.78
CA LEU A 50 10.01 3.95 18.64
C LEU A 50 8.58 3.69 18.16
N ALA A 51 8.40 3.45 16.86
CA ALA A 51 7.12 3.23 16.19
C ALA A 51 6.69 1.75 16.08
N ALA A 52 7.39 0.80 16.70
CA ALA A 52 7.12 -0.64 16.54
C ALA A 52 5.67 -1.11 16.87
N GLY A 53 4.87 -0.28 17.55
CA GLY A 53 3.44 -0.48 17.80
C GLY A 53 2.48 0.37 16.95
N ARG A 54 3.01 1.17 16.03
CA ARG A 54 2.30 2.16 15.18
C ARG A 54 2.54 1.95 13.69
N LEU A 55 3.25 0.87 13.32
CA LEU A 55 3.46 0.53 11.92
C LEU A 55 2.12 0.20 11.27
N PRO A 56 1.85 0.66 10.04
CA PRO A 56 0.64 0.29 9.34
C PRO A 56 0.57 -1.23 9.16
N ASP A 57 -0.61 -1.82 9.32
CA ASP A 57 -0.80 -3.26 9.19
C ASP A 57 -0.80 -3.72 7.73
N ASN A 58 -1.11 -2.82 6.78
CA ASN A 58 -1.28 -3.18 5.37
C ASN A 58 0.03 -3.15 4.58
N VAL A 59 1.03 -2.40 5.02
CA VAL A 59 2.24 -2.15 4.21
C VAL A 59 3.52 -2.39 4.99
N ARG A 60 4.58 -2.74 4.27
CA ARG A 60 5.91 -2.99 4.84
C ARG A 60 6.89 -1.91 4.39
N LEU A 61 7.51 -1.23 5.35
CA LEU A 61 8.58 -0.27 5.11
C LEU A 61 9.93 -0.99 4.88
N THR A 62 10.91 -0.27 4.33
CA THR A 62 12.22 -0.80 3.91
C THR A 62 13.07 -1.35 5.05
N ASP A 63 13.05 -0.70 6.21
CA ASP A 63 13.92 -1.04 7.34
C ASP A 63 13.41 -2.30 8.09
N PRO A 64 14.33 -3.06 8.74
CA PRO A 64 14.02 -4.37 9.29
C PRO A 64 12.93 -4.30 10.37
N PRO A 65 12.11 -5.37 10.50
CA PRO A 65 11.10 -5.44 11.53
C PRO A 65 11.78 -5.32 12.90
N VAL A 66 11.52 -4.20 13.58
CA VAL A 66 11.94 -4.02 14.97
C VAL A 66 11.34 -5.19 15.76
N PRO A 67 12.13 -6.02 16.44
CA PRO A 67 11.58 -7.09 17.26
C PRO A 67 10.62 -6.46 18.26
N ARG A 68 9.39 -7.01 18.34
CA ARG A 68 8.46 -6.64 19.42
C ARG A 68 9.13 -7.03 20.73
N LEU A 69 9.70 -6.05 21.44
CA LEU A 69 9.97 -6.18 22.86
C LEU A 69 8.64 -6.56 23.51
N GLY A 70 8.59 -7.74 24.12
CA GLY A 70 7.36 -8.35 24.63
C GLY A 70 6.58 -7.45 25.59
N ARG A 71 5.28 -7.75 25.69
CA ARG A 71 4.12 -7.23 26.46
C ARG A 71 4.27 -6.39 27.75
N TRP A 72 5.44 -5.92 28.14
CA TRP A 72 5.71 -5.05 29.30
C TRP A 72 5.86 -3.57 28.90
N TRP A 73 5.19 -3.15 27.83
CA TRP A 73 5.28 -1.79 27.33
C TRP A 73 4.31 -0.84 28.07
N ARG A 74 4.83 0.04 28.94
CA ARG A 74 4.02 1.08 29.62
C ARG A 74 3.93 2.36 28.75
N PRO A 75 2.73 2.87 28.41
CA PRO A 75 2.56 3.89 27.35
C PRO A 75 2.92 5.36 27.61
N THR A 76 3.79 5.76 28.56
CA THR A 76 3.95 7.22 28.85
C THR A 76 5.29 7.84 28.44
N SER A 77 6.39 7.07 28.30
CA SER A 77 7.71 7.61 27.94
C SER A 77 8.05 7.54 26.43
N LYS A 78 7.59 6.51 25.70
CA LYS A 78 7.88 6.41 24.25
C LYS A 78 7.15 7.43 23.41
N ASP A 79 5.98 7.89 23.83
CA ASP A 79 5.23 8.84 23.01
C ASP A 79 5.94 10.20 22.97
N ARG A 80 6.50 10.63 24.11
CA ARG A 80 7.41 11.78 24.15
C ARG A 80 8.66 11.55 23.31
N ALA A 81 9.32 10.40 23.43
CA ALA A 81 10.52 10.10 22.65
C ALA A 81 10.23 10.07 21.14
N PHE A 82 9.11 9.50 20.73
CA PHE A 82 8.64 9.44 19.35
C PHE A 82 8.36 10.84 18.79
N LEU A 83 7.61 11.67 19.52
CA LEU A 83 7.34 13.05 19.11
C LEU A 83 8.62 13.90 19.07
N THR A 84 9.55 13.71 20.00
CA THR A 84 10.86 14.38 19.99
C THR A 84 11.70 13.97 18.78
N GLU A 85 11.70 12.69 18.40
CA GLU A 85 12.37 12.20 17.18
C GLU A 85 11.76 12.84 15.93
N ILE A 86 10.43 12.89 15.83
CA ILE A 86 9.73 13.56 14.72
C ILE A 86 10.08 15.04 14.64
N ALA A 87 10.10 15.75 15.78
CA ALA A 87 10.48 17.16 15.82
C ALA A 87 11.91 17.37 15.30
N ARG A 88 12.84 16.48 15.65
CA ARG A 88 14.22 16.53 15.14
C ARG A 88 14.30 16.27 13.64
N ILE A 89 13.58 15.26 13.14
CA ILE A 89 13.50 14.95 11.70
C ILE A 89 12.93 16.13 10.92
N ARG A 90 11.86 16.75 11.44
CA ARG A 90 11.26 17.96 10.83
C ARG A 90 12.24 19.13 10.78
N ALA A 91 12.95 19.40 11.88
CA ALA A 91 13.94 20.47 11.93
C ALA A 91 15.11 20.22 10.96
N ALA A 92 15.56 18.96 10.83
CA ALA A 92 16.60 18.58 9.86
C ALA A 92 16.13 18.82 8.41
N ALA A 93 14.93 18.36 8.04
CA ALA A 93 14.36 18.56 6.71
C ALA A 93 14.05 20.03 6.38
N GLN A 94 13.74 20.86 7.38
CA GLN A 94 13.57 22.31 7.20
C GLN A 94 14.90 23.02 6.98
N ARG A 95 15.96 22.63 7.70
CA ARG A 95 17.29 23.20 7.54
C ARG A 95 17.91 22.79 6.20
N GLU A 96 17.72 21.53 5.83
CA GLU A 96 18.32 20.93 4.65
C GLU A 96 17.34 19.92 4.02
N PRO A 97 16.61 20.31 2.96
CA PRO A 97 15.64 19.44 2.30
C PRO A 97 16.30 18.44 1.34
N SER A 98 17.29 17.68 1.83
CA SER A 98 17.94 16.60 1.09
C SER A 98 17.01 15.40 0.90
N ALA A 99 17.31 14.51 -0.07
CA ALA A 99 16.53 13.30 -0.31
C ALA A 99 16.36 12.45 0.96
N ASP A 100 17.42 12.27 1.75
CA ASP A 100 17.40 11.49 3.01
C ASP A 100 16.55 12.15 4.10
N ASN A 101 16.63 13.48 4.25
CA ASN A 101 15.83 14.21 5.23
C ASN A 101 14.34 14.23 4.83
N LEU A 102 14.03 14.41 3.54
CA LEU A 102 12.68 14.31 3.01
C LEU A 102 12.11 12.89 3.14
N HIS A 103 12.93 11.86 2.89
CA HIS A 103 12.57 10.46 3.08
C HIS A 103 12.20 10.19 4.55
N SER A 104 13.06 10.61 5.48
CA SER A 104 12.84 10.46 6.92
C SER A 104 11.57 11.19 7.39
N LEU A 105 11.33 12.42 6.90
CA LEU A 105 10.12 13.17 7.23
C LEU A 105 8.86 12.55 6.61
N GLY A 106 8.97 12.00 5.39
CA GLY A 106 7.89 11.28 4.73
C GLY A 106 7.42 10.06 5.53
N ILE A 107 8.36 9.27 6.04
CA ILE A 107 8.06 8.15 6.95
C ILE A 107 7.44 8.65 8.25
N ALA A 108 7.94 9.73 8.84
CA ALA A 108 7.35 10.32 10.04
C ALA A 108 5.89 10.73 9.82
N CYS A 109 5.57 11.36 8.68
CA CYS A 109 4.21 11.70 8.30
C CYS A 109 3.33 10.45 8.13
N LEU A 110 3.86 9.39 7.51
CA LEU A 110 3.12 8.13 7.34
C LEU A 110 2.75 7.51 8.70
N LEU A 111 3.69 7.47 9.65
CA LEU A 111 3.48 6.95 11.00
C LEU A 111 2.53 7.80 11.86
N LEU A 112 2.32 9.07 11.49
CA LEU A 112 1.35 9.97 12.10
C LEU A 112 -0.04 9.88 11.43
N GLY A 113 -0.19 9.08 10.36
CA GLY A 113 -1.42 9.03 9.56
C GLY A 113 -1.59 10.20 8.59
N GLU A 114 -0.57 11.04 8.40
CA GLU A 114 -0.57 12.16 7.44
C GLU A 114 -0.28 11.66 6.01
N HIS A 115 -1.11 10.74 5.48
CA HIS A 115 -0.82 9.97 4.26
C HIS A 115 -0.53 10.85 3.04
N HIS A 116 -1.34 11.88 2.79
CA HIS A 116 -1.14 12.78 1.66
C HIS A 116 0.23 13.46 1.70
N ARG A 117 0.62 13.99 2.87
CA ARG A 117 1.90 14.66 3.06
C ARG A 117 3.06 13.68 2.96
N ALA A 118 2.90 12.46 3.46
CA ALA A 118 3.88 11.39 3.32
C ALA A 118 4.18 11.12 1.84
N VAL A 119 3.14 10.93 1.01
CA VAL A 119 3.30 10.73 -0.44
C VAL A 119 4.00 11.92 -1.10
N THR A 120 3.62 13.17 -0.79
CA THR A 120 4.28 14.36 -1.34
C THR A 120 5.77 14.39 -1.02
N LEU A 121 6.15 14.14 0.24
CA LEU A 121 7.55 14.18 0.67
C LEU A 121 8.38 13.04 0.09
N LEU A 122 7.84 11.82 0.09
CA LEU A 122 8.51 10.63 -0.45
C LEU A 122 8.67 10.72 -1.97
N ARG A 123 7.70 11.30 -2.69
CA ARG A 123 7.80 11.55 -4.13
C ARG A 123 8.91 12.55 -4.43
N ARG A 124 8.98 13.66 -3.70
CA ARG A 124 10.09 14.64 -3.83
C ARG A 124 11.45 14.02 -3.51
N ALA A 125 11.53 13.18 -2.47
CA ALA A 125 12.76 12.45 -2.16
C ALA A 125 13.17 11.52 -3.32
N HIS A 126 12.21 10.80 -3.89
CA HIS A 126 12.43 9.89 -5.02
C HIS A 126 12.88 10.62 -6.28
N GLU A 127 12.27 11.77 -6.59
CA GLU A 127 12.65 12.64 -7.70
C GLU A 127 14.06 13.23 -7.52
N THR A 128 14.44 13.56 -6.29
CA THR A 128 15.76 14.12 -5.97
C THR A 128 16.87 13.07 -6.06
N THR A 129 16.60 11.86 -5.53
CA THR A 129 17.57 10.75 -5.56
C THR A 129 16.80 9.43 -5.65
N PRO A 130 16.63 8.88 -6.87
CA PRO A 130 15.95 7.60 -7.03
C PRO A 130 16.69 6.49 -6.30
N SER A 131 16.02 5.83 -5.36
CA SER A 131 16.55 4.67 -4.66
C SER A 131 15.45 3.65 -4.39
N THR A 132 15.84 2.37 -4.32
CA THR A 132 14.91 1.27 -4.01
C THR A 132 14.24 1.44 -2.65
N ALA A 133 14.97 1.95 -1.66
CA ALA A 133 14.44 2.20 -0.31
C ALA A 133 13.33 3.27 -0.34
N ILE A 134 13.57 4.39 -1.01
CA ILE A 134 12.57 5.45 -1.13
C ILE A 134 11.36 4.94 -1.94
N ALA A 135 11.58 4.17 -3.01
CA ALA A 135 10.51 3.60 -3.82
C ALA A 135 9.60 2.66 -3.02
N ILE A 136 10.17 1.79 -2.18
CA ILE A 136 9.41 0.89 -1.29
C ILE A 136 8.52 1.68 -0.33
N ASP A 137 9.09 2.70 0.32
CA ASP A 137 8.36 3.48 1.32
C ASP A 137 7.32 4.42 0.66
N LEU A 138 7.61 4.94 -0.55
CA LEU A 138 6.65 5.68 -1.37
C LEU A 138 5.47 4.79 -1.77
N ALA A 139 5.73 3.56 -2.22
CA ALA A 139 4.66 2.60 -2.53
C ALA A 139 3.80 2.29 -1.30
N ALA A 140 4.41 2.13 -0.13
CA ALA A 140 3.70 1.96 1.13
C ALA A 140 2.77 3.16 1.44
N ALA A 141 3.27 4.39 1.30
CA ALA A 141 2.47 5.60 1.52
C ALA A 141 1.34 5.75 0.49
N LEU A 142 1.57 5.38 -0.78
CA LEU A 142 0.55 5.39 -1.84
C LEU A 142 -0.58 4.40 -1.55
N ILE A 143 -0.26 3.20 -1.06
CA ILE A 143 -1.26 2.18 -0.67
C ILE A 143 -2.11 2.71 0.51
N GLU A 144 -1.48 3.24 1.56
CA GLU A 144 -2.20 3.78 2.73
C GLU A 144 -3.07 4.99 2.37
N GLN A 145 -2.58 5.89 1.51
CA GLN A 145 -3.40 7.00 1.00
C GLN A 145 -4.55 6.50 0.13
N GLY A 146 -4.28 5.54 -0.76
CA GLY A 146 -5.29 4.95 -1.63
C GLY A 146 -6.41 4.27 -0.86
N LEU A 147 -6.08 3.58 0.23
CA LEU A 147 -7.06 3.04 1.17
C LEU A 147 -7.89 4.11 1.84
N HIS A 148 -7.22 5.08 2.47
CA HIS A 148 -7.89 6.09 3.28
C HIS A 148 -8.80 7.00 2.44
N ALA A 149 -8.42 7.28 1.19
CA ALA A 149 -9.16 8.15 0.28
C ALA A 149 -10.03 7.39 -0.74
N GLU A 150 -10.09 6.05 -0.66
CA GLU A 150 -10.79 5.20 -1.64
C GLU A 150 -10.37 5.49 -3.10
N ARG A 151 -9.06 5.64 -3.31
CA ARG A 151 -8.43 6.01 -4.59
C ARG A 151 -7.63 4.82 -5.15
N PRO A 152 -8.26 3.90 -5.92
CA PRO A 152 -7.58 2.73 -6.46
C PRO A 152 -6.45 3.08 -7.45
N ASP A 153 -6.50 4.25 -8.09
CA ASP A 153 -5.42 4.72 -8.96
C ASP A 153 -4.12 5.03 -8.20
N LEU A 154 -4.19 5.42 -6.92
CA LEU A 154 -3.00 5.57 -6.08
C LEU A 154 -2.37 4.20 -5.74
N ILE A 155 -3.21 3.18 -5.55
CA ILE A 155 -2.77 1.80 -5.34
C ILE A 155 -2.10 1.25 -6.62
N ALA A 156 -2.64 1.58 -7.80
CA ALA A 156 -2.01 1.26 -9.08
C ALA A 156 -0.64 1.95 -9.24
N GLN A 157 -0.54 3.25 -8.91
CA GLN A 157 0.74 3.97 -8.90
C GLN A 157 1.78 3.33 -7.98
N ALA A 158 1.35 2.73 -6.85
CA ALA A 158 2.28 2.03 -5.96
C ALA A 158 2.98 0.83 -6.65
N ILE A 159 2.30 0.15 -7.58
CA ILE A 159 2.89 -0.94 -8.36
C ILE A 159 3.92 -0.40 -9.36
N GLU A 160 3.66 0.76 -9.95
CA GLU A 160 4.52 1.40 -10.95
C GLU A 160 5.83 1.93 -10.35
N VAL A 161 5.75 2.50 -9.14
CA VAL A 161 6.93 3.01 -8.41
C VAL A 161 7.86 1.89 -7.98
N LEU A 162 7.35 0.68 -7.73
CA LEU A 162 8.16 -0.45 -7.31
C LEU A 162 8.97 -1.00 -8.49
N PRO A 163 10.32 -0.92 -8.47
CA PRO A 163 11.13 -1.38 -9.59
C PRO A 163 10.97 -2.88 -9.80
N VAL A 164 10.94 -3.29 -11.07
CA VAL A 164 11.11 -4.70 -11.45
C VAL A 164 12.60 -5.00 -11.34
N LEU A 165 13.03 -5.48 -10.18
CA LEU A 165 14.44 -5.77 -9.94
C LEU A 165 14.78 -7.19 -10.43
N PRO A 166 15.80 -7.35 -11.31
CA PRO A 166 16.33 -8.67 -11.62
C PRO A 166 17.00 -9.27 -10.39
N GLY A 167 16.92 -10.60 -10.25
CA GLY A 167 17.53 -11.33 -9.13
C GLY A 167 16.61 -11.45 -7.91
N SER A 168 17.13 -11.14 -6.72
CA SER A 168 16.40 -11.26 -5.44
C SER A 168 15.88 -9.88 -4.99
N PRO A 169 14.64 -9.50 -5.33
CA PRO A 169 14.08 -8.22 -4.92
C PRO A 169 13.94 -8.15 -3.39
N PRO A 170 14.02 -6.95 -2.78
CA PRO A 170 13.81 -6.80 -1.35
C PRO A 170 12.43 -7.31 -0.93
N ALA A 171 12.37 -8.09 0.15
CA ALA A 171 11.11 -8.64 0.64
C ALA A 171 9.99 -7.59 0.84
N PRO A 172 10.26 -6.36 1.37
CA PRO A 172 9.25 -5.31 1.44
C PRO A 172 8.67 -4.89 0.09
N ALA A 173 9.47 -4.84 -0.97
CA ALA A 173 8.99 -4.50 -2.32
C ALA A 173 8.00 -5.55 -2.83
N VAL A 174 8.33 -6.83 -2.68
CA VAL A 174 7.45 -7.92 -3.13
C VAL A 174 6.18 -7.97 -2.30
N TYR A 175 6.28 -7.74 -0.98
CA TYR A 175 5.12 -7.65 -0.08
C TYR A 175 4.17 -6.54 -0.50
N ASN A 176 4.67 -5.31 -0.66
CA ASN A 176 3.84 -4.15 -1.03
C ASN A 176 3.22 -4.33 -2.42
N ARG A 177 3.95 -4.94 -3.36
CA ARG A 177 3.41 -5.27 -4.69
C ARG A 177 2.27 -6.28 -4.61
N ALA A 178 2.45 -7.36 -3.84
CA ALA A 178 1.42 -8.38 -3.66
C ALA A 178 0.16 -7.80 -3.02
N ARG A 179 0.34 -6.93 -2.01
CA ARG A 179 -0.75 -6.22 -1.35
C ARG A 179 -1.50 -5.30 -2.31
N ALA A 180 -0.80 -4.46 -3.07
CA ALA A 180 -1.44 -3.58 -4.04
C ALA A 180 -2.24 -4.37 -5.10
N LEU A 181 -1.69 -5.48 -5.61
CA LEU A 181 -2.38 -6.37 -6.56
C LEU A 181 -3.64 -7.00 -5.95
N GLU A 182 -3.57 -7.44 -4.69
CA GLU A 182 -4.72 -7.99 -3.95
C GLU A 182 -5.84 -6.96 -3.84
N MET A 183 -5.51 -5.72 -3.46
CA MET A 183 -6.48 -4.64 -3.26
C MET A 183 -7.13 -4.16 -4.57
N LEU A 184 -6.41 -4.28 -5.69
CA LEU A 184 -6.96 -4.03 -7.03
C LEU A 184 -7.78 -5.21 -7.58
N GLY A 185 -7.96 -6.28 -6.81
CA GLY A 185 -8.70 -7.46 -7.26
C GLY A 185 -7.98 -8.28 -8.33
N LEU A 186 -6.69 -8.06 -8.56
CA LEU A 186 -5.88 -8.77 -9.56
C LEU A 186 -5.43 -10.14 -9.02
N ARG A 187 -6.41 -11.01 -8.72
CA ARG A 187 -6.26 -12.23 -7.90
C ARG A 187 -5.11 -13.13 -8.33
N GLU A 188 -5.03 -13.50 -9.61
CA GLU A 188 -3.96 -14.39 -10.10
C GLU A 188 -2.56 -13.78 -9.89
N ARG A 189 -2.42 -12.49 -10.24
CA ARG A 189 -1.15 -11.76 -10.07
C ARG A 189 -0.80 -11.59 -8.59
N ALA A 190 -1.79 -11.31 -7.75
CA ALA A 190 -1.62 -11.23 -6.30
C ALA A 190 -1.17 -12.58 -5.72
N ALA A 191 -1.78 -13.69 -6.12
CA ALA A 191 -1.41 -15.03 -5.68
C ALA A 191 0.03 -15.39 -6.06
N LEU A 192 0.47 -15.04 -7.28
CA LEU A 192 1.85 -15.23 -7.71
C LEU A 192 2.82 -14.36 -6.90
N ALA A 193 2.47 -13.09 -6.67
CA ALA A 193 3.30 -12.18 -5.88
C ALA A 193 3.42 -12.62 -4.40
N TRP A 194 2.34 -13.12 -3.80
CA TRP A 194 2.38 -13.69 -2.45
C TRP A 194 3.24 -14.94 -2.36
N GLN A 195 3.19 -15.82 -3.36
CA GLN A 195 4.07 -16.98 -3.43
C GLN A 195 5.54 -16.56 -3.55
N ALA A 196 5.84 -15.59 -4.44
CA ALA A 196 7.19 -15.06 -4.59
C ALA A 196 7.71 -14.45 -3.27
N TYR A 197 6.87 -13.72 -2.54
CA TYR A 197 7.22 -13.19 -1.23
C TYR A 197 7.56 -14.31 -0.24
N LEU A 198 6.77 -15.38 -0.20
CA LEU A 198 7.00 -16.52 0.71
C LEU A 198 8.24 -17.35 0.37
N VAL A 199 8.74 -17.29 -0.87
CA VAL A 199 10.06 -17.85 -1.22
C VAL A 199 11.18 -17.05 -0.57
N ILE A 200 11.06 -15.72 -0.53
CA ILE A 200 12.05 -14.81 0.04
C ILE A 200 12.02 -14.86 1.58
N GLU A 201 10.81 -14.85 2.16
CA GLU A 201 10.64 -14.75 3.61
C GLU A 201 9.46 -15.63 4.08
N ASN A 202 9.77 -16.74 4.77
CA ASN A 202 8.78 -17.74 5.18
C ASN A 202 8.54 -17.83 6.71
N SER A 203 9.40 -17.24 7.55
CA SER A 203 9.35 -17.44 9.01
C SER A 203 8.92 -16.20 9.80
N SER A 204 8.70 -15.06 9.14
CA SER A 204 8.37 -13.81 9.83
C SER A 204 6.87 -13.63 10.12
N ARG A 205 6.54 -12.58 10.89
CA ARG A 205 5.13 -12.16 11.07
C ARG A 205 4.46 -11.81 9.74
N TRP A 206 5.21 -11.20 8.82
CA TRP A 206 4.72 -10.83 7.50
C TRP A 206 4.50 -12.07 6.63
N ALA A 207 5.29 -13.13 6.82
CA ALA A 207 5.02 -14.42 6.18
C ALA A 207 3.70 -15.06 6.65
N LYS A 208 3.29 -14.85 7.91
CA LYS A 208 1.97 -15.29 8.39
C LYS A 208 0.84 -14.53 7.68
N GLU A 209 0.96 -13.21 7.56
CA GLU A 209 -0.01 -12.39 6.84
C GLU A 209 -0.06 -12.76 5.35
N ALA A 210 1.09 -12.93 4.70
CA ALA A 210 1.18 -13.33 3.30
C ALA A 210 0.53 -14.70 3.02
N ARG A 211 0.67 -15.68 3.92
CA ARG A 211 -0.04 -16.97 3.81
C ARG A 211 -1.55 -16.80 3.91
N ARG A 212 -2.01 -15.95 4.84
CA ARG A 212 -3.44 -15.65 5.01
C ARG A 212 -4.00 -14.96 3.77
N SER A 213 -3.34 -13.92 3.25
CA SER A 213 -3.74 -13.26 2.00
C SER A 213 -3.72 -14.22 0.81
N LEU A 214 -2.70 -15.07 0.68
CA LEU A 214 -2.66 -16.08 -0.39
C LEU A 214 -3.85 -17.06 -0.31
N HIS A 215 -4.25 -17.47 0.89
CA HIS A 215 -5.43 -18.30 1.09
C HIS A 215 -6.70 -17.58 0.63
N LEU A 216 -6.94 -16.36 1.14
CA LEU A 216 -8.12 -15.56 0.80
C LEU A 216 -8.22 -15.28 -0.72
N VAL A 217 -7.09 -14.91 -1.35
CA VAL A 217 -7.04 -14.67 -2.79
C VAL A 217 -7.36 -15.93 -3.59
N ARG A 218 -6.87 -17.10 -3.16
CA ARG A 218 -7.15 -18.39 -3.81
C ARG A 218 -8.60 -18.84 -3.61
N GLU A 219 -9.15 -18.71 -2.41
CA GLU A 219 -10.56 -19.01 -2.15
C GLU A 219 -11.48 -18.12 -2.99
N ALA A 220 -11.18 -16.82 -3.06
CA ALA A 220 -11.92 -15.89 -3.90
C ALA A 220 -11.78 -16.21 -5.40
N GLY A 221 -10.66 -16.78 -5.84
CA GLY A 221 -10.45 -17.22 -7.22
C GLY A 221 -11.08 -18.59 -7.55
N ALA A 222 -11.27 -19.45 -6.55
CA ALA A 222 -11.90 -20.76 -6.71
C ALA A 222 -13.42 -20.66 -6.87
N ALA A 223 -14.03 -19.54 -6.49
CA ALA A 223 -15.38 -19.20 -6.92
C ALA A 223 -15.39 -19.13 -8.46
N PRO A 224 -16.24 -19.89 -9.16
CA PRO A 224 -16.17 -20.04 -10.61
C PRO A 224 -16.22 -18.68 -11.32
N VAL A 225 -15.08 -18.25 -11.86
CA VAL A 225 -14.87 -17.06 -12.71
C VAL A 225 -15.78 -17.08 -13.96
N GLN A 226 -16.39 -18.22 -14.26
CA GLN A 226 -17.32 -18.41 -15.38
C GLN A 226 -18.60 -17.57 -15.33
N ALA A 227 -18.95 -16.91 -14.21
CA ALA A 227 -20.16 -16.10 -14.12
C ALA A 227 -19.98 -14.60 -14.48
N SER A 228 -18.77 -14.03 -14.41
CA SER A 228 -18.54 -12.58 -14.60
C SER A 228 -18.22 -12.20 -16.05
N GLU A 229 -17.34 -12.96 -16.70
CA GLU A 229 -16.89 -12.68 -18.08
C GLU A 229 -18.06 -12.64 -19.10
N PRO A 230 -19.08 -13.53 -19.02
CA PRO A 230 -20.21 -13.44 -19.94
C PRO A 230 -21.00 -12.14 -19.77
N VAL A 231 -21.18 -11.67 -18.53
CA VAL A 231 -21.97 -10.47 -18.25
C VAL A 231 -21.21 -9.21 -18.64
N GLU A 232 -19.93 -9.11 -18.31
CA GLU A 232 -19.12 -7.95 -18.71
C GLU A 232 -19.04 -7.83 -20.23
N ARG A 233 -18.76 -8.94 -20.93
CA ARG A 233 -18.73 -8.98 -22.39
C ARG A 233 -20.08 -8.57 -22.97
N GLU A 234 -21.17 -9.12 -22.46
CA GLU A 234 -22.53 -8.80 -22.92
C GLU A 234 -22.89 -7.33 -22.72
N VAL A 235 -22.58 -6.75 -21.55
CA VAL A 235 -22.86 -5.35 -21.24
C VAL A 235 -21.97 -4.42 -22.06
N LEU A 236 -20.65 -4.61 -22.03
CA LEU A 236 -19.69 -3.68 -22.61
C LEU A 236 -19.53 -3.83 -24.12
N GLU A 237 -19.69 -5.02 -24.68
CA GLU A 237 -19.45 -5.26 -26.11
C GLU A 237 -20.72 -5.31 -26.95
N ARG A 238 -21.87 -5.59 -26.35
CA ARG A 238 -23.14 -5.72 -27.09
C ARG A 238 -24.14 -4.65 -26.70
N LEU A 239 -24.50 -4.55 -25.43
CA LEU A 239 -25.64 -3.72 -25.01
C LEU A 239 -25.30 -2.22 -24.98
N LEU A 240 -24.17 -1.81 -24.39
CA LEU A 240 -23.79 -0.40 -24.38
C LEU A 240 -23.47 0.14 -25.79
N PRO A 241 -22.73 -0.58 -26.67
CA PRO A 241 -22.54 -0.13 -28.05
C PRO A 241 -23.85 -0.01 -28.83
N ALA A 242 -24.78 -0.97 -28.67
CA ALA A 242 -26.10 -0.89 -29.29
C ALA A 242 -26.92 0.30 -28.76
N TRP A 243 -26.87 0.58 -27.45
CA TRP A 243 -27.46 1.79 -26.88
C TRP A 243 -26.88 3.06 -27.51
N ALA A 244 -25.56 3.17 -27.58
CA ALA A 244 -24.88 4.35 -28.10
C ALA A 244 -25.24 4.62 -29.56
N GLU A 245 -25.25 3.58 -30.39
CA GLU A 245 -25.63 3.67 -31.80
C GLU A 245 -27.11 4.04 -31.98
N ALA A 246 -28.02 3.39 -31.23
CA ALA A 246 -29.45 3.71 -31.27
C ALA A 246 -29.72 5.16 -30.84
N PHE A 247 -29.07 5.61 -29.75
CA PHE A 247 -29.24 6.95 -29.21
C PHE A 247 -28.76 8.03 -30.19
N GLN A 248 -27.60 7.83 -30.82
CA GLN A 248 -27.06 8.77 -31.83
C GLN A 248 -27.92 8.85 -33.10
N ASN A 249 -28.56 7.75 -33.49
CA ASN A 249 -29.44 7.70 -34.66
C ASN A 249 -30.88 8.13 -34.35
N GLY A 250 -31.16 8.66 -33.16
CA GLY A 250 -32.51 9.09 -32.77
C GLY A 250 -33.52 7.96 -32.52
N ARG A 251 -33.06 6.70 -32.43
CA ARG A 251 -33.88 5.51 -32.16
C ARG A 251 -34.14 5.35 -30.65
N ALA A 252 -34.94 6.26 -30.08
CA ALA A 252 -35.13 6.38 -28.63
C ALA A 252 -35.57 5.07 -27.95
N SER A 253 -36.59 4.39 -28.50
CA SER A 253 -37.10 3.13 -27.91
C SER A 253 -36.06 2.02 -27.89
N GLU A 254 -35.22 1.91 -28.93
CA GLU A 254 -34.16 0.91 -29.00
C GLU A 254 -33.04 1.22 -28.01
N ALA A 255 -32.67 2.50 -27.90
CA ALA A 255 -31.68 2.97 -26.93
C ALA A 255 -32.12 2.64 -25.49
N ASP A 256 -33.35 3.02 -25.12
CA ASP A 256 -33.88 2.76 -23.78
C ASP A 256 -33.95 1.25 -23.47
N GLY A 257 -34.39 0.44 -24.44
CA GLY A 257 -34.42 -1.01 -24.29
C GLY A 257 -33.04 -1.65 -24.10
N ALA A 258 -32.02 -1.18 -24.83
CA ALA A 258 -30.64 -1.63 -24.66
C ALA A 258 -30.07 -1.25 -23.29
N LEU A 259 -30.27 0.00 -22.85
CA LEU A 259 -29.78 0.50 -21.57
C LEU A 259 -30.46 -0.18 -20.37
N GLN A 260 -31.78 -0.44 -20.44
CA GLN A 260 -32.48 -1.18 -19.39
C GLN A 260 -31.96 -2.61 -19.24
N ARG A 261 -31.70 -3.31 -20.35
CA ARG A 261 -31.09 -4.65 -20.32
C ARG A 261 -29.70 -4.61 -19.71
N ALA A 262 -28.87 -3.64 -20.11
CA ALA A 262 -27.54 -3.46 -19.55
C ALA A 262 -27.60 -3.23 -18.04
N THR A 263 -28.50 -2.35 -17.59
CA THR A 263 -28.69 -2.01 -16.17
C THR A 263 -29.10 -3.22 -15.34
N ARG A 264 -30.04 -4.05 -15.84
CA ARG A 264 -30.48 -5.26 -15.14
C ARG A 264 -29.34 -6.28 -14.98
N LEU A 265 -28.59 -6.54 -16.06
CA LEU A 265 -27.46 -7.46 -16.01
C LEU A 265 -26.35 -6.93 -15.08
N ALA A 266 -26.04 -5.65 -15.17
CA ALA A 266 -25.03 -5.01 -14.33
C ALA A 266 -25.41 -5.00 -12.84
N THR A 267 -26.67 -4.73 -12.50
CA THR A 267 -27.15 -4.75 -11.10
C THR A 267 -27.17 -6.17 -10.54
N GLY A 268 -27.59 -7.16 -11.35
CA GLY A 268 -27.50 -8.57 -10.95
C GLY A 268 -26.04 -9.02 -10.76
N HIS A 269 -25.13 -8.52 -11.60
CA HIS A 269 -23.70 -8.77 -11.47
C HIS A 269 -23.13 -8.19 -10.18
N GLU A 270 -23.45 -6.92 -9.87
CA GLU A 270 -23.10 -6.23 -8.61
C GLU A 270 -23.61 -7.01 -7.39
N ALA A 271 -24.87 -7.45 -7.39
CA ALA A 271 -25.45 -8.20 -6.28
C ALA A 271 -24.78 -9.56 -6.04
N LEU A 272 -24.32 -10.23 -7.10
CA LEU A 272 -23.68 -11.55 -7.00
C LEU A 272 -22.18 -11.49 -6.68
N HIS A 273 -21.48 -10.47 -7.17
CA HIS A 273 -20.01 -10.42 -7.14
C HIS A 273 -19.43 -9.23 -6.37
N GLY A 274 -20.25 -8.26 -5.98
CA GLY A 274 -19.83 -7.02 -5.33
C GLY A 274 -19.14 -6.01 -6.24
N ASP A 275 -18.98 -6.30 -7.54
CA ASP A 275 -18.43 -5.37 -8.52
C ASP A 275 -19.51 -4.38 -8.97
N SER A 276 -19.41 -3.14 -8.49
CA SER A 276 -20.35 -2.07 -8.76
C SER A 276 -20.07 -1.31 -10.06
N LEU A 277 -18.96 -1.59 -10.76
CA LEU A 277 -18.49 -0.76 -11.88
C LEU A 277 -19.52 -0.66 -13.00
N LEU A 278 -19.99 -1.80 -13.51
CA LEU A 278 -20.97 -1.83 -14.62
C LEU A 278 -22.31 -1.20 -14.20
N ALA A 279 -22.69 -1.39 -12.93
CA ALA A 279 -23.95 -0.89 -12.41
C ALA A 279 -23.90 0.63 -12.23
N ALA A 280 -22.79 1.17 -11.73
CA ALA A 280 -22.53 2.60 -11.67
C ALA A 280 -22.53 3.24 -13.05
N VAL A 281 -21.85 2.63 -14.04
CA VAL A 281 -21.83 3.12 -15.44
C VAL A 281 -23.24 3.21 -16.02
N THR A 282 -24.02 2.13 -15.92
CA THR A 282 -25.38 2.10 -16.49
C THR A 282 -26.34 3.05 -15.77
N ARG A 283 -26.25 3.18 -14.45
CA ARG A 283 -27.01 4.17 -13.66
C ARG A 283 -26.66 5.61 -14.04
N ASN A 284 -25.38 5.92 -14.24
CA ASN A 284 -24.93 7.26 -14.64
C ASN A 284 -25.46 7.64 -16.03
N ILE A 285 -25.43 6.71 -16.99
CA ILE A 285 -26.01 6.94 -18.33
C ILE A 285 -27.53 7.17 -18.21
N ALA A 286 -28.22 6.37 -17.39
CA ALA A 286 -29.66 6.48 -17.20
C ALA A 286 -30.06 7.81 -16.53
N GLY A 287 -29.28 8.32 -15.58
CA GLY A 287 -29.54 9.58 -14.89
C GLY A 287 -29.08 10.85 -15.64
N ALA A 288 -28.30 10.72 -16.70
CA ALA A 288 -27.74 11.84 -17.45
C ALA A 288 -28.77 12.54 -18.35
N ASP A 289 -28.62 13.87 -18.50
CA ASP A 289 -29.33 14.65 -19.51
C ASP A 289 -28.92 14.28 -20.95
N ARG A 290 -29.61 14.84 -21.95
CA ARG A 290 -29.37 14.51 -23.36
C ARG A 290 -27.96 14.84 -23.82
N GLU A 291 -27.39 15.97 -23.38
CA GLU A 291 -26.07 16.43 -23.82
C GLU A 291 -24.98 15.51 -23.26
N ARG A 292 -25.07 15.19 -21.96
CA ARG A 292 -24.18 14.23 -21.30
C ARG A 292 -24.33 12.85 -21.93
N ARG A 293 -25.55 12.37 -22.19
CA ARG A 293 -25.77 11.07 -22.88
C ARG A 293 -25.14 11.03 -24.28
N LEU A 294 -25.13 12.14 -25.03
CA LEU A 294 -24.45 12.19 -26.33
C LEU A 294 -22.93 11.99 -26.19
N ARG A 295 -22.30 12.63 -25.18
CA ARG A 295 -20.87 12.44 -24.88
C ARG A 295 -20.57 11.00 -24.46
N TRP A 296 -21.40 10.43 -23.58
CA TRP A 296 -21.28 9.03 -23.17
C TRP A 296 -21.42 8.07 -24.35
N ALA A 297 -22.36 8.31 -25.27
CA ALA A 297 -22.54 7.48 -26.46
C ALA A 297 -21.30 7.51 -27.37
N ALA A 298 -20.69 8.69 -27.56
CA ALA A 298 -19.44 8.81 -28.31
C ALA A 298 -18.29 8.05 -27.64
N ALA A 299 -18.13 8.17 -26.32
CA ALA A 299 -17.10 7.45 -25.57
C ALA A 299 -17.28 5.93 -25.64
N VAL A 300 -18.51 5.43 -25.40
CA VAL A 300 -18.82 3.99 -25.44
C VAL A 300 -18.51 3.39 -26.82
N ARG A 301 -18.75 4.12 -27.92
CA ARG A 301 -18.36 3.67 -29.26
C ARG A 301 -16.85 3.55 -29.44
N LEU A 302 -16.07 4.53 -28.97
CA LEU A 302 -14.61 4.49 -29.02
C LEU A 302 -14.07 3.32 -28.19
N PHE A 303 -14.62 3.10 -26.99
CA PHE A 303 -14.26 1.96 -26.15
C PHE A 303 -14.56 0.61 -26.83
N ALA A 304 -15.72 0.48 -27.47
CA ALA A 304 -16.08 -0.74 -28.22
C ALA A 304 -15.09 -1.01 -29.36
N GLN A 305 -14.70 0.04 -30.10
CA GLN A 305 -13.67 -0.05 -31.15
C GLN A 305 -12.30 -0.45 -30.57
N ALA A 306 -11.92 0.11 -29.41
CA ALA A 306 -10.69 -0.26 -28.73
C ALA A 306 -10.66 -1.76 -28.39
N ARG A 307 -11.76 -2.34 -27.89
CA ARG A 307 -11.87 -3.79 -27.62
C ARG A 307 -11.76 -4.63 -28.90
N VAL A 308 -12.33 -4.18 -30.02
CA VAL A 308 -12.15 -4.85 -31.31
C VAL A 308 -10.70 -4.84 -31.75
N ALA A 309 -10.01 -3.69 -31.67
CA ALA A 309 -8.59 -3.55 -31.99
C ALA A 309 -7.72 -4.44 -31.09
N TYR A 310 -8.03 -4.51 -29.79
CA TYR A 310 -7.34 -5.39 -28.84
C TYR A 310 -7.41 -6.86 -29.25
N ARG A 311 -8.60 -7.35 -29.62
CA ARG A 311 -8.77 -8.74 -30.10
C ARG A 311 -8.00 -9.03 -31.38
N ARG A 312 -7.88 -8.04 -32.27
CA ARG A 312 -7.07 -8.13 -33.49
C ARG A 312 -5.57 -7.95 -33.25
N ARG A 313 -5.16 -7.74 -31.99
CA ARG A 313 -3.77 -7.45 -31.58
C ARG A 313 -3.21 -6.15 -32.16
N GLU A 314 -4.08 -5.20 -32.52
CA GLU A 314 -3.72 -3.86 -33.00
C GLU A 314 -3.51 -2.92 -31.80
N LEU A 315 -2.46 -3.16 -31.01
CA LEU A 315 -2.26 -2.52 -29.69
C LEU A 315 -2.15 -0.99 -29.76
N GLY A 316 -1.55 -0.44 -30.82
CA GLY A 316 -1.45 1.01 -31.01
C GLY A 316 -2.81 1.69 -31.21
N ALA A 317 -3.66 1.10 -32.05
CA ALA A 317 -5.02 1.58 -32.26
C ALA A 317 -5.87 1.43 -31.00
N CYS A 318 -5.78 0.28 -30.32
CA CYS A 318 -6.44 0.03 -29.04
C CYS A 318 -6.09 1.12 -28.01
N ALA A 319 -4.81 1.42 -27.81
CA ALA A 319 -4.36 2.41 -26.83
C ALA A 319 -4.83 3.83 -27.19
N SER A 320 -4.80 4.20 -28.49
CA SER A 320 -5.28 5.50 -28.95
C SER A 320 -6.78 5.68 -28.69
N LEU A 321 -7.59 4.69 -29.11
CA LEU A 321 -9.04 4.70 -28.96
C LEU A 321 -9.46 4.69 -27.48
N ALA A 322 -8.77 3.92 -26.64
CA ALA A 322 -9.04 3.87 -25.20
C ALA A 322 -8.75 5.22 -24.51
N ARG A 323 -7.65 5.89 -24.87
CA ARG A 323 -7.34 7.24 -24.34
C ARG A 323 -8.37 8.27 -24.76
N GLU A 324 -8.77 8.26 -26.03
CA GLU A 324 -9.81 9.19 -26.51
C GLU A 324 -11.15 8.93 -25.84
N SER A 325 -11.54 7.66 -25.69
CA SER A 325 -12.74 7.27 -24.94
C SER A 325 -12.68 7.79 -23.49
N ALA A 326 -11.55 7.66 -22.82
CA ALA A 326 -11.38 8.14 -21.45
C ALA A 326 -11.51 9.67 -21.35
N ALA A 327 -10.88 10.41 -22.28
CA ALA A 327 -10.97 11.87 -22.32
C ALA A 327 -12.44 12.34 -22.47
N ARG A 328 -13.21 11.69 -23.34
CA ARG A 328 -14.64 12.00 -23.53
C ARG A 328 -15.50 11.71 -22.30
N LEU A 329 -15.17 10.67 -21.52
CA LEU A 329 -15.86 10.37 -20.27
C LEU A 329 -15.55 11.41 -19.18
N THR A 330 -14.31 11.90 -19.12
CA THR A 330 -13.93 12.92 -18.12
C THR A 330 -14.55 14.29 -18.38
N GLU A 331 -14.89 14.60 -19.64
CA GLU A 331 -15.59 15.82 -20.02
C GLU A 331 -17.11 15.76 -19.81
N ALA A 332 -17.67 14.57 -19.48
CA ALA A 332 -19.11 14.32 -19.57
C ALA A 332 -19.92 14.63 -18.31
#